data_AF-A0A1T4V592-F1
#
_entry.id   AF-A0A1T4V592-F1
#
_cell.length_a   1.000
_cell.length_b   1.000
_cell.length_c   1.000
_cell.angle_alpha   90.00
_cell.angle_beta   90.00
_cell.angle_gamma   90.00
#
_symmetry.space_group_name_H-M   'P 1'
#
loop_
_entity.id
_entity.type
_entity.pdbx_description
1 polymer ?
#
loop_
_entity_poly.entity_id
_entity_poly.type
_entity_poly.pdbx_seq_one_letter_code
_entity_poly.pdbx_strand_id
1 'polypeptide(L)'
;MKLDKNQQKKLINAIYISSNGREYKTKKNTIYKVIDKAFIHCDFLIVNSQKLVYRIYIKNYDYDDIFWEIMQMSSNSKKNDSLRAIGAFKAPSVLLKKGEVELTEKYEEQAKYLVGLVDECSHNFMEKYDIDEYVTVYEDGMDKKVLKCLAYIHMNNIEQAIKIAVNSINDGNRGNYVNGGKAFFEWIQML
;
A
#
# COMPACT_ATOMS: atom_id res chain seq x y z
N MET A 1 -22.34 -16.08 -9.47
CA MET A 1 -22.27 -17.49 -8.99
C MET A 1 -21.73 -17.50 -7.56
N LYS A 2 -22.06 -18.49 -6.70
CA LYS A 2 -21.46 -18.63 -5.36
C LYS A 2 -20.40 -19.73 -5.36
N LEU A 3 -19.14 -19.38 -5.09
CA LEU A 3 -18.04 -20.34 -4.95
C LEU A 3 -18.04 -20.99 -3.55
N ASP A 4 -17.94 -22.30 -3.49
CA ASP A 4 -17.65 -23.00 -2.24
C ASP A 4 -16.19 -22.76 -1.77
N LYS A 5 -15.86 -23.21 -0.56
CA LYS A 5 -14.53 -22.99 0.02
C LYS A 5 -13.38 -23.61 -0.80
N ASN A 6 -13.61 -24.73 -1.48
CA ASN A 6 -12.60 -25.38 -2.32
C ASN A 6 -12.39 -24.61 -3.62
N GLN A 7 -13.47 -24.14 -4.24
CA GLN A 7 -13.41 -23.28 -5.42
C GLN A 7 -12.70 -21.95 -5.10
N GLN A 8 -12.99 -21.34 -3.95
CA GLN A 8 -12.28 -20.13 -3.49
C GLN A 8 -10.77 -20.36 -3.32
N LYS A 9 -10.37 -21.50 -2.73
CA LYS A 9 -8.95 -21.88 -2.63
C LYS A 9 -8.30 -22.05 -4.00
N LYS A 10 -9.00 -22.66 -4.98
CA LYS A 10 -8.51 -22.79 -6.36
C LYS A 10 -8.27 -21.42 -7.00
N LEU A 11 -9.19 -20.47 -6.83
CA LEU A 11 -9.01 -19.10 -7.32
C LEU A 11 -7.81 -18.40 -6.67
N ILE A 12 -7.69 -18.47 -5.34
CA ILE A 12 -6.55 -17.86 -4.63
C ILE A 12 -5.23 -18.48 -5.10
N ASN A 13 -5.19 -19.81 -5.28
CA ASN A 13 -4.00 -20.48 -5.79
C ASN A 13 -3.68 -20.07 -7.24
N ALA A 14 -4.70 -19.91 -8.10
CA ALA A 14 -4.52 -19.40 -9.46
C ALA A 14 -3.94 -17.97 -9.44
N ILE A 15 -4.41 -17.11 -8.53
CA ILE A 15 -3.83 -15.77 -8.33
C ILE A 15 -2.37 -15.88 -7.94
N TYR A 16 -2.01 -16.76 -6.98
CA TYR A 16 -0.61 -16.94 -6.59
C TYR A 16 0.27 -17.47 -7.73
N ILE A 17 -0.19 -18.45 -8.51
CA ILE A 17 0.56 -18.97 -9.65
C ILE A 17 0.78 -17.87 -10.69
N SER A 18 -0.27 -17.12 -11.05
CA SER A 18 -0.19 -16.01 -11.98
C SER A 18 0.74 -14.90 -11.48
N SER A 19 0.72 -14.63 -10.17
CA SER A 19 1.54 -13.61 -9.53
C SER A 19 3.01 -14.01 -9.52
N ASN A 20 3.32 -15.24 -9.11
CA ASN A 20 4.68 -15.78 -9.11
C ASN A 20 5.28 -15.81 -10.53
N GLY A 21 4.47 -16.13 -11.54
CA GLY A 21 4.88 -16.09 -12.95
C GLY A 21 5.25 -14.69 -13.46
N ARG A 22 4.91 -13.64 -12.72
CA ARG A 22 5.29 -12.23 -12.97
C ARG A 22 6.21 -11.67 -11.87
N GLU A 23 6.80 -12.56 -11.06
CA GLU A 23 7.73 -12.25 -9.98
C GLU A 23 7.12 -11.46 -8.81
N TYR A 24 5.80 -11.43 -8.69
CA TYR A 24 5.16 -10.94 -7.47
C TYR A 24 5.34 -11.96 -6.36
N LYS A 25 5.70 -11.47 -5.16
CA LYS A 25 5.63 -12.24 -3.92
C LYS A 25 4.18 -12.27 -3.44
N THR A 26 3.83 -13.31 -2.70
CA THR A 26 2.47 -13.50 -2.18
C THR A 26 2.49 -13.69 -0.67
N LYS A 27 1.50 -13.12 0.03
CA LYS A 27 1.30 -13.35 1.46
C LYS A 27 -0.15 -13.09 1.83
N LYS A 28 -0.84 -14.13 2.31
CA LYS A 28 -2.29 -14.06 2.56
C LYS A 28 -3.00 -13.51 1.31
N ASN A 29 -3.98 -12.65 1.50
CA ASN A 29 -4.79 -12.01 0.49
C ASN A 29 -4.11 -10.81 -0.20
N THR A 30 -2.78 -10.85 -0.32
CA THR A 30 -1.98 -9.75 -0.86
C THR A 30 -0.89 -10.29 -1.77
N ILE A 31 -0.71 -9.62 -2.91
CA ILE A 31 0.45 -9.79 -3.80
C ILE A 31 1.25 -8.49 -3.84
N TYR A 32 2.56 -8.57 -3.95
CA TYR A 32 3.42 -7.38 -3.93
C TYR A 32 4.74 -7.60 -4.67
N LYS A 33 5.26 -6.52 -5.23
CA LYS A 33 6.54 -6.50 -5.97
C LYS A 33 7.21 -5.15 -5.75
N VAL A 34 8.53 -5.15 -5.84
CA VAL A 34 9.33 -3.93 -5.90
C VAL A 34 9.87 -3.78 -7.32
N ILE A 35 9.65 -2.62 -7.92
CA ILE A 35 10.22 -2.23 -9.21
C ILE A 35 10.97 -0.94 -8.96
N ASP A 36 12.30 -0.96 -9.12
CA ASP A 36 13.19 0.12 -8.70
C ASP A 36 12.94 0.54 -7.25
N LYS A 37 12.41 1.76 -7.04
CA LYS A 37 12.02 2.29 -5.72
C LYS A 37 10.51 2.24 -5.47
N ALA A 38 9.71 1.72 -6.39
CA ALA A 38 8.27 1.59 -6.21
C ALA A 38 7.92 0.28 -5.53
N PHE A 39 7.27 0.36 -4.36
CA PHE A 39 6.63 -0.79 -3.71
C PHE A 39 5.16 -0.87 -4.15
N ILE A 40 4.85 -1.87 -4.97
CA ILE A 40 3.52 -2.12 -5.52
C ILE A 40 2.89 -3.26 -4.75
N HIS A 41 1.65 -3.09 -4.30
CA HIS A 41 0.89 -4.17 -3.68
C HIS A 41 -0.58 -4.13 -4.04
N CYS A 42 -1.20 -5.31 -4.05
CA CYS A 42 -2.62 -5.47 -4.29
C CYS A 42 -3.22 -6.37 -3.22
N ASP A 43 -4.18 -5.82 -2.49
CA ASP A 43 -5.04 -6.58 -1.57
C ASP A 43 -6.26 -7.08 -2.33
N PHE A 44 -6.65 -8.34 -2.12
CA PHE A 44 -7.83 -8.92 -2.75
C PHE A 44 -8.61 -9.82 -1.79
N LEU A 45 -9.94 -9.75 -1.81
CA LEU A 45 -10.81 -10.50 -0.92
C LEU A 45 -11.98 -11.09 -1.70
N ILE A 46 -12.34 -12.33 -1.35
CA ILE A 46 -13.60 -12.93 -1.82
C ILE A 46 -14.72 -12.52 -0.86
N VAL A 47 -15.74 -11.83 -1.38
CA VAL A 47 -16.88 -11.30 -0.61
C VAL A 47 -18.15 -12.06 -1.00
N ASN A 48 -18.90 -12.49 0.02
CA ASN A 48 -20.16 -13.24 -0.11
C ASN A 48 -20.04 -14.51 -0.98
N SER A 49 -18.82 -15.03 -1.17
CA SER A 49 -18.53 -16.10 -2.12
C SER A 49 -18.87 -15.78 -3.57
N GLN A 50 -19.12 -14.51 -3.93
CA GLN A 50 -19.64 -14.12 -5.25
C GLN A 50 -18.75 -13.11 -5.96
N LYS A 51 -18.00 -12.31 -5.23
CA LYS A 51 -17.19 -11.23 -5.79
C LYS A 51 -15.74 -11.33 -5.35
N LEU A 52 -14.82 -11.04 -6.25
CA LEU A 52 -13.44 -10.72 -5.93
C LEU A 52 -13.32 -9.20 -5.86
N VAL A 53 -13.14 -8.66 -4.66
CA VAL A 53 -12.86 -7.24 -4.43
C VAL A 53 -11.36 -7.06 -4.38
N TYR A 54 -10.83 -6.02 -5.02
CA TYR A 54 -9.39 -5.74 -5.04
C TYR A 54 -9.09 -4.25 -4.86
N ARG A 55 -7.88 -3.97 -4.38
CA ARG A 55 -7.31 -2.63 -4.24
C ARG A 55 -5.82 -2.67 -4.57
N ILE A 56 -5.41 -1.84 -5.52
CA ILE A 56 -4.06 -1.75 -6.07
C ILE A 56 -3.43 -0.47 -5.56
N TYR A 57 -2.22 -0.59 -5.04
CA TYR A 57 -1.52 0.47 -4.35
C TYR A 57 -0.08 0.59 -4.81
N ILE A 58 0.46 1.79 -4.66
CA ILE A 58 1.88 2.09 -4.84
C ILE A 58 2.36 3.03 -3.74
N LYS A 59 3.62 2.87 -3.34
CA LYS A 59 4.34 3.85 -2.52
C LYS A 59 5.82 3.79 -2.86
N ASN A 60 6.55 4.84 -2.50
CA ASN A 60 7.99 4.77 -2.49
C ASN A 60 8.42 3.75 -1.42
N TYR A 61 9.36 2.87 -1.77
CA TYR A 61 9.83 1.77 -0.93
C TYR A 61 10.34 2.30 0.42
N ASP A 62 11.03 3.44 0.41
CA ASP A 62 11.70 4.02 1.56
C ASP A 62 10.70 4.64 2.57
N TYR A 63 9.42 4.82 2.19
CA TYR A 63 8.40 5.37 3.09
C TYR A 63 8.19 4.55 4.35
N ASP A 64 8.24 3.22 4.27
CA ASP A 64 8.11 2.39 5.49
C ASP A 64 9.33 2.56 6.42
N ASP A 65 10.53 2.75 5.87
CA ASP A 65 11.72 2.95 6.70
C ASP A 65 11.67 4.29 7.41
N ILE A 66 11.32 5.35 6.70
CA ILE A 66 11.07 6.68 7.27
C ILE A 66 9.98 6.60 8.34
N PHE A 67 8.84 5.96 8.01
CA PHE A 67 7.73 5.79 8.94
C PHE A 67 8.16 5.05 10.21
N TRP A 68 8.88 3.94 10.07
CA TRP A 68 9.36 3.17 11.21
C TRP A 68 10.41 3.91 12.03
N GLU A 69 11.26 4.72 11.42
CA GLU A 69 12.20 5.56 12.14
C GLU A 69 11.48 6.61 13.00
N ILE A 70 10.57 7.37 12.41
CA ILE A 70 9.73 8.37 13.11
C ILE A 70 9.00 7.71 14.28
N MET A 71 8.41 6.53 14.03
CA MET A 71 7.62 5.81 15.01
C MET A 71 8.47 5.00 16.00
N GLN A 72 9.79 5.19 16.08
CA GLN A 72 10.69 4.49 17.03
C GLN A 72 10.65 2.95 16.88
N MET A 73 10.63 2.48 15.63
CA MET A 73 10.45 1.09 15.22
C MET A 73 11.47 0.67 14.13
N SER A 74 12.62 1.34 14.03
CA SER A 74 13.61 1.13 12.94
C SER A 74 14.13 -0.31 12.78
N SER A 75 13.98 -1.17 13.79
CA SER A 75 14.29 -2.60 13.66
C SER A 75 13.41 -3.33 12.62
N ASN A 76 12.24 -2.77 12.28
CA ASN A 76 11.34 -3.31 11.27
C ASN A 76 11.92 -3.24 9.85
N SER A 77 12.83 -2.30 9.58
CA SER A 77 13.53 -2.19 8.29
C SER A 77 14.34 -3.44 7.93
N LYS A 78 14.68 -4.27 8.94
CA LYS A 78 15.39 -5.54 8.76
C LYS A 78 14.46 -6.74 8.52
N LYS A 79 13.14 -6.53 8.51
CA LYS A 79 12.14 -7.58 8.30
C LYS A 79 11.85 -7.74 6.81
N ASN A 80 11.26 -8.89 6.46
CA ASN A 80 10.86 -9.17 5.10
C ASN A 80 9.81 -8.17 4.59
N ASP A 81 9.89 -7.83 3.30
CA ASP A 81 8.97 -6.97 2.53
C ASP A 81 7.47 -7.23 2.77
N SER A 82 7.10 -8.47 3.12
CA SER A 82 5.74 -8.78 3.53
C SER A 82 5.23 -7.87 4.66
N LEU A 83 6.10 -7.33 5.52
CA LEU A 83 5.72 -6.38 6.55
C LEU A 83 5.28 -5.03 5.95
N ARG A 84 5.93 -4.57 4.86
CA ARG A 84 5.53 -3.39 4.09
C ARG A 84 4.21 -3.59 3.33
N ALA A 85 3.90 -4.84 2.98
CA ALA A 85 2.63 -5.21 2.34
C ALA A 85 1.47 -5.34 3.34
N ILE A 86 1.63 -6.14 4.41
CA ILE A 86 0.52 -6.57 5.28
C ILE A 86 0.69 -6.19 6.76
N GLY A 87 1.72 -5.42 7.11
CA GLY A 87 1.94 -4.94 8.47
C GLY A 87 0.79 -4.04 8.94
N ALA A 88 0.45 -4.12 10.22
CA ALA A 88 -0.52 -3.21 10.84
C ALA A 88 0.07 -1.80 11.07
N PHE A 89 1.36 -1.74 11.42
CA PHE A 89 2.13 -0.52 11.57
C PHE A 89 3.11 -0.40 10.41
N LYS A 90 2.64 0.16 9.31
CA LYS A 90 3.40 0.39 8.07
C LYS A 90 2.98 1.74 7.48
N ALA A 91 3.79 2.29 6.59
CA ALA A 91 3.44 3.51 5.87
C ALA A 91 2.19 3.28 4.99
N PRO A 92 1.30 4.29 4.91
CA PRO A 92 0.20 4.31 3.94
C PRO A 92 0.72 4.26 2.49
N SER A 93 -0.19 4.08 1.54
CA SER A 93 0.14 3.99 0.11
C SER A 93 -0.90 4.74 -0.73
N VAL A 94 -0.47 5.23 -1.90
CA VAL A 94 -1.36 5.81 -2.91
C VAL A 94 -2.25 4.70 -3.46
N LEU A 95 -3.56 4.92 -3.49
CA LEU A 95 -4.52 3.99 -4.11
C LEU A 95 -4.59 4.26 -5.61
N LEU A 96 -4.09 3.33 -6.42
CA LEU A 96 -4.15 3.44 -7.88
C LEU A 96 -5.52 3.05 -8.43
N LYS A 97 -6.07 1.94 -7.93
CA LYS A 97 -7.35 1.42 -8.41
C LYS A 97 -8.00 0.55 -7.34
N LYS A 98 -9.33 0.60 -7.26
CA LYS A 98 -10.14 -0.40 -6.55
C LYS A 98 -11.26 -0.87 -7.44
N GLY A 99 -11.71 -2.09 -7.24
CA GLY A 99 -12.81 -2.62 -8.00
C GLY A 99 -13.33 -3.94 -7.45
N GLU A 100 -14.33 -4.46 -8.13
CA GLU A 100 -14.90 -5.77 -7.88
C GLU A 100 -15.16 -6.48 -9.20
N VAL A 101 -15.04 -7.81 -9.18
CA VAL A 101 -15.32 -8.68 -10.31
C VAL A 101 -16.19 -9.83 -9.84
N GLU A 102 -17.24 -10.15 -10.58
CA GLU A 102 -18.05 -11.34 -10.33
C GLU A 102 -17.20 -12.61 -10.46
N LEU A 103 -17.43 -13.57 -9.57
CA LEU A 103 -16.72 -14.84 -9.58
C LEU A 103 -17.29 -15.79 -10.63
N THR A 104 -16.37 -16.41 -11.36
CA THR A 104 -16.60 -17.41 -12.40
C THR A 104 -15.79 -18.67 -12.06
N GLU A 105 -16.03 -19.77 -12.77
CA GLU A 105 -15.19 -20.97 -12.62
C GLU A 105 -13.89 -20.87 -13.43
N LYS A 106 -13.72 -19.79 -14.20
CA LYS A 106 -12.52 -19.52 -15.01
C LYS A 106 -11.41 -18.89 -14.17
N TYR A 107 -10.97 -19.62 -13.16
CA TYR A 107 -10.05 -19.11 -12.14
C TYR A 107 -8.74 -18.56 -12.70
N GLU A 108 -8.16 -19.23 -13.69
CA GLU A 108 -6.90 -18.79 -14.32
C GLU A 108 -7.07 -17.49 -15.11
N GLU A 109 -8.18 -17.33 -15.83
CA GLU A 109 -8.48 -16.08 -16.55
C GLU A 109 -8.66 -14.92 -15.56
N GLN A 110 -9.40 -15.15 -14.47
CA GLN A 110 -9.61 -14.13 -13.43
C GLN A 110 -8.30 -13.76 -12.71
N ALA A 111 -7.44 -14.74 -12.45
CA ALA A 111 -6.12 -14.51 -11.88
C ALA A 111 -5.24 -13.67 -12.81
N LYS A 112 -5.15 -14.05 -14.09
CA LYS A 112 -4.39 -13.31 -15.11
C LYS A 112 -4.91 -11.89 -15.28
N TYR A 113 -6.23 -11.70 -15.24
CA TYR A 113 -6.86 -10.39 -15.28
C TYR A 113 -6.45 -9.52 -14.08
N LEU A 114 -6.60 -10.03 -12.85
CA LEU A 114 -6.23 -9.27 -11.65
C LEU A 114 -4.75 -8.88 -11.66
N VAL A 115 -3.85 -9.85 -11.89
CA VAL A 115 -2.40 -9.57 -11.88
C VAL A 115 -2.02 -8.65 -13.04
N GLY A 116 -2.64 -8.82 -14.22
CA GLY A 116 -2.47 -7.92 -15.36
C GLY A 116 -2.91 -6.48 -15.08
N LEU A 117 -4.00 -6.28 -14.35
CA LEU A 117 -4.41 -4.96 -13.90
C LEU A 117 -3.40 -4.31 -12.95
N VAL A 118 -2.75 -5.09 -12.08
CA VAL A 118 -1.71 -4.57 -11.18
C VAL A 118 -0.52 -4.05 -11.98
N ASP A 119 -0.04 -4.83 -12.96
CA ASP A 119 1.02 -4.38 -13.87
C ASP A 119 0.61 -3.13 -14.65
N GLU A 120 -0.55 -3.15 -15.31
CA GLU A 120 -1.02 -2.03 -16.12
C GLU A 120 -1.15 -0.74 -15.30
N CYS A 121 -1.79 -0.80 -14.13
CA CYS A 121 -2.00 0.38 -13.30
C CYS A 121 -0.68 0.93 -12.75
N SER A 122 0.24 0.06 -12.32
CA SER A 122 1.51 0.49 -11.75
C SER A 122 2.47 1.05 -12.80
N HIS A 123 2.62 0.40 -13.96
CA HIS A 123 3.44 0.93 -15.05
C HIS A 123 2.90 2.27 -15.57
N ASN A 124 1.60 2.37 -15.84
CA ASN A 124 0.99 3.62 -16.29
C ASN A 124 1.16 4.77 -15.29
N PHE A 125 1.21 4.47 -13.99
CA PHE A 125 1.49 5.47 -12.97
C PHE A 125 2.96 5.90 -13.02
N MET A 126 3.88 4.93 -13.00
CA MET A 126 5.33 5.17 -12.97
C MET A 126 5.86 5.83 -14.25
N GLU A 127 5.20 5.63 -15.40
CA GLU A 127 5.54 6.35 -16.65
C GLU A 127 5.19 7.84 -16.61
N LYS A 128 4.20 8.22 -15.79
CA LYS A 128 3.63 9.57 -15.80
C LYS A 128 4.06 10.41 -14.61
N TYR A 129 4.38 9.77 -13.49
CA TYR A 129 4.54 10.45 -12.22
C TYR A 129 5.74 9.93 -11.44
N ASP A 130 6.49 10.85 -10.85
CA ASP A 130 7.27 10.56 -9.66
C ASP A 130 6.33 10.39 -8.46
N ILE A 131 6.62 9.42 -7.57
CA ILE A 131 5.73 9.09 -6.45
C ILE A 131 5.69 10.22 -5.42
N ASP A 132 6.82 10.86 -5.12
CA ASP A 132 6.88 11.90 -4.09
C ASP A 132 6.20 13.18 -4.60
N GLU A 133 6.46 13.55 -5.86
CA GLU A 133 5.76 14.67 -6.52
C GLU A 133 4.26 14.42 -6.58
N TYR A 134 3.83 13.21 -6.96
CA TYR A 134 2.41 12.88 -6.99
C TYR A 134 1.77 13.00 -5.61
N VAL A 135 2.43 12.48 -4.57
CA VAL A 135 1.91 12.54 -3.20
C VAL A 135 1.80 13.98 -2.71
N THR A 136 2.79 14.82 -2.98
CA THR A 136 2.78 16.21 -2.51
C THR A 136 1.72 17.05 -3.21
N VAL A 137 1.49 16.83 -4.51
CA VAL A 137 0.59 17.63 -5.34
C VAL A 137 -0.84 17.08 -5.41
N TYR A 138 -1.01 15.79 -5.74
CA TYR A 138 -2.30 15.22 -6.16
C TYR A 138 -2.99 14.35 -5.10
N GLU A 139 -2.23 13.73 -4.17
CA GLU A 139 -2.82 12.81 -3.19
C GLU A 139 -3.83 13.52 -2.26
N ASP A 140 -5.06 13.01 -2.26
CA ASP A 140 -6.18 13.57 -1.51
C ASP A 140 -6.93 12.56 -0.62
N GLY A 141 -6.42 11.32 -0.54
CA GLY A 141 -7.00 10.22 0.24
C GLY A 141 -6.98 10.43 1.76
N MET A 142 -7.50 9.44 2.47
CA MET A 142 -7.69 9.50 3.93
C MET A 142 -6.37 9.78 4.68
N ASP A 143 -5.29 9.10 4.29
CA ASP A 143 -3.99 9.20 4.94
C ASP A 143 -3.06 10.23 4.26
N LYS A 144 -3.61 11.14 3.43
CA LYS A 144 -2.82 12.10 2.64
C LYS A 144 -1.83 12.90 3.45
N LYS A 145 -2.19 13.33 4.67
CA LYS A 145 -1.31 14.15 5.50
C LYS A 145 -0.08 13.35 5.97
N VAL A 146 -0.26 12.07 6.32
CA VAL A 146 0.84 11.16 6.66
C VAL A 146 1.71 10.91 5.43
N LEU A 147 1.10 10.57 4.29
CA LEU A 147 1.82 10.37 3.02
C LEU A 147 2.65 11.60 2.64
N LYS A 148 2.09 12.81 2.72
CA LYS A 148 2.80 14.05 2.40
C LYS A 148 3.98 14.30 3.33
N CYS A 149 3.86 14.03 4.64
CA CYS A 149 5.02 14.11 5.55
C CYS A 149 6.14 13.15 5.11
N LEU A 150 5.80 11.91 4.77
CA LEU A 150 6.79 10.91 4.32
C LEU A 150 7.46 11.33 3.00
N ALA A 151 6.68 11.84 2.04
CA ALA A 151 7.19 12.37 0.77
C ALA A 151 8.15 13.54 1.00
N TYR A 152 7.74 14.54 1.78
CA TYR A 152 8.59 15.69 2.08
C TYR A 152 9.88 15.30 2.80
N ILE A 153 9.84 14.36 3.75
CA ILE A 153 11.04 13.86 4.41
C ILE A 153 11.96 13.13 3.43
N HIS A 154 11.41 12.26 2.57
CA HIS A 154 12.19 11.57 1.54
C HIS A 154 12.85 12.56 0.56
N MET A 155 12.18 13.68 0.26
CA MET A 155 12.71 14.80 -0.53
C MET A 155 13.63 15.76 0.26
N ASN A 156 14.03 15.41 1.49
CA ASN A 156 14.83 16.24 2.40
C ASN A 156 14.22 17.61 2.76
N ASN A 157 12.89 17.72 2.73
CA ASN A 157 12.13 18.91 3.09
C ASN A 157 11.41 18.73 4.44
N ILE A 158 12.20 18.62 5.50
CA ILE A 158 11.69 18.37 6.86
C ILE A 158 10.77 19.51 7.34
N GLU A 159 11.07 20.75 6.97
CA GLU A 159 10.27 21.92 7.36
C GLU A 159 8.79 21.80 6.93
N GLN A 160 8.53 21.37 5.69
CA GLN A 160 7.15 21.17 5.24
C GLN A 160 6.45 20.00 5.96
N ALA A 161 7.18 18.92 6.27
CA ALA A 161 6.64 17.82 7.04
C ALA A 161 6.22 18.26 8.46
N ILE A 162 7.07 19.05 9.14
CA ILE A 162 6.76 19.64 10.47
C ILE A 162 5.55 20.57 10.37
N LYS A 163 5.50 21.43 9.35
CA LYS A 163 4.36 22.34 9.15
C LYS A 163 3.03 21.60 9.00
N ILE A 164 3.01 20.50 8.23
CA ILE A 164 1.82 19.65 8.10
C ILE A 164 1.45 19.02 9.43
N ALA A 165 2.43 18.51 10.20
CA ALA A 165 2.20 17.89 11.48
C ALA A 165 1.59 18.87 12.51
N VAL A 166 2.19 20.06 12.66
CA VAL A 166 1.70 21.12 13.57
C VAL A 166 0.28 21.53 13.21
N ASN A 167 0.00 21.79 11.92
CA ASN A 167 -1.35 22.13 11.49
C ASN A 167 -2.35 21.00 11.75
N SER A 168 -1.93 19.74 11.55
CA SER A 168 -2.79 18.59 11.81
C SER A 168 -3.13 18.43 13.28
N ILE A 169 -2.15 18.63 14.18
CA ILE A 169 -2.36 18.60 15.63
C ILE A 169 -3.35 19.70 16.03
N ASN A 170 -3.20 20.91 15.49
CA ASN A 170 -4.11 22.03 15.74
C ASN A 170 -5.55 21.74 15.26
N ASP A 171 -5.69 20.98 14.17
CA ASP A 171 -6.99 20.51 13.66
C ASP A 171 -7.56 19.30 14.45
N GLY A 172 -6.87 18.84 15.49
CA GLY A 172 -7.25 17.65 16.27
C GLY A 172 -6.95 16.31 15.58
N ASN A 173 -6.28 16.31 14.44
CA ASN A 173 -5.84 15.11 13.75
C ASN A 173 -4.45 14.70 14.23
N ARG A 174 -4.33 13.49 14.78
CA ARG A 174 -3.07 12.95 15.33
C ARG A 174 -2.34 11.96 14.41
N GLY A 175 -2.91 11.64 13.25
CA GLY A 175 -2.28 10.78 12.25
C GLY A 175 -2.48 9.29 12.46
N ASN A 176 -3.45 8.86 13.27
CA ASN A 176 -3.95 7.48 13.45
C ASN A 176 -2.94 6.39 13.88
N TYR A 177 -1.64 6.66 13.96
CA TYR A 177 -0.63 5.75 14.47
C TYR A 177 -0.09 6.25 15.79
N VAL A 178 0.04 5.36 16.78
CA VAL A 178 0.54 5.69 18.12
C VAL A 178 1.61 4.68 18.52
N ASN A 179 2.79 5.15 18.92
CA ASN A 179 3.82 4.33 19.55
C ASN A 179 4.56 5.12 20.63
N GLY A 180 4.95 4.44 21.71
CA GLY A 180 5.68 5.08 22.81
C GLY A 180 4.93 6.22 23.50
N GLY A 181 3.59 6.19 23.48
CA GLY A 181 2.74 7.24 24.08
C GLY A 181 2.56 8.50 23.22
N LYS A 182 3.08 8.53 21.99
CA LYS A 182 2.93 9.66 21.05
C LYS A 182 2.36 9.19 19.72
N ALA A 183 1.57 10.05 19.10
CA ALA A 183 1.01 9.85 17.78
C ALA A 183 1.97 10.27 16.67
N PHE A 184 1.71 9.87 15.43
CA PHE A 184 2.59 10.12 14.28
C PHE A 184 2.96 11.61 14.12
N PHE A 185 1.99 12.52 14.13
CA PHE A 185 2.31 13.94 13.97
C PHE A 185 3.03 14.54 15.18
N GLU A 186 2.84 13.99 16.38
CA GLU A 186 3.60 14.41 17.57
C GLU A 186 5.06 13.97 17.46
N TRP A 187 5.35 12.82 16.83
CA TRP A 187 6.72 12.41 16.50
C TRP A 187 7.34 13.29 15.41
N ILE A 188 6.61 13.62 14.35
CA ILE A 188 7.10 14.50 13.26
C ILE A 188 7.46 15.88 13.80
N GLN A 189 6.68 16.45 14.72
CA GLN A 189 6.94 17.77 15.30
C GLN A 189 8.30 17.86 16.02
N MET A 190 8.91 16.72 16.36
CA MET A 190 10.17 16.64 17.10
C MET A 190 11.39 16.32 16.23
N LEU A 191 11.22 16.18 14.91
CA LEU A 191 12.33 16.08 13.96
C LEU A 191 13.08 17.41 13.86
#